data_AF-A0A5C8T9G5-F1
#
_entry.id   AF-A0A5C8T9G5-F1
#
_cell.length_a   1.000
_cell.length_b   1.000
_cell.length_c   1.000
_cell.angle_alpha   90.00
_cell.angle_beta   90.00
_cell.angle_gamma   90.00
#
_symmetry.space_group_name_H-M   'P 1'
#
loop_
_entity.id
_entity.type
_entity.pdbx_description
1 polymer ?
#
loop_
_entity_poly.entity_id
_entity_poly.type
_entity_poly.pdbx_seq_one_letter_code
_entity_poly.pdbx_strand_id
1 'polypeptide(L)'
;MRNLLNFCFRASSGPSLRERAAELRGTLAGQTRRTVMAGSVAAAVPLPAMAAARIQQPTEYAEYRDRLLAAYAEDRACRSIEGEALINSFEDVASTLVMRRCWALAEEVAKLPAPRTLDGLAVVALAATILWEVCHGGEKHDVAAVALIRSILVMTGTELPPRFSGFGDEPDVKERDRALYNAPGALPAWAIAEAKAEYDFDDA
;
A
#
# COMPACT_ATOMS: atom_id res chain seq x y z
N MET A 1 -4.49 -22.36 19.00
CA MET A 1 -5.04 -21.38 18.02
C MET A 1 -5.15 -20.01 18.66
N ARG A 2 -4.16 -19.14 18.45
CA ARG A 2 -4.21 -17.71 18.80
C ARG A 2 -4.02 -16.92 17.51
N ASN A 3 -4.92 -15.95 17.31
CA ASN A 3 -5.20 -15.24 16.05
C ASN A 3 -4.02 -14.42 15.52
N LEU A 4 -3.55 -14.72 14.31
CA LEU A 4 -2.69 -13.85 13.48
C LEU A 4 -3.41 -12.53 13.12
N LEU A 5 -4.75 -12.51 13.13
CA LEU A 5 -5.58 -11.32 12.91
C LEU A 5 -5.44 -10.23 13.99
N ASN A 6 -4.97 -10.57 15.20
CA ASN A 6 -4.90 -9.59 16.30
C ASN A 6 -3.67 -8.66 16.22
N PHE A 7 -2.72 -8.89 15.31
CA PHE A 7 -1.53 -8.03 15.20
C PHE A 7 -1.78 -6.76 14.37
N CYS A 8 -2.77 -6.76 13.47
CA CYS A 8 -3.15 -5.58 12.69
C CYS A 8 -3.84 -4.48 13.53
N PHE A 9 -4.21 -4.78 14.79
CA PHE A 9 -4.94 -3.87 15.68
C PHE A 9 -4.11 -3.25 16.81
N ARG A 10 -2.77 -3.24 16.72
CA ARG A 10 -1.97 -2.41 17.65
C ARG A 10 -2.24 -0.93 17.35
N ALA A 11 -3.21 -0.38 18.08
CA ALA A 11 -3.61 1.02 18.06
C ALA A 11 -2.37 1.93 18.08
N SER A 12 -2.16 2.64 16.96
CA SER A 12 -1.26 3.77 16.95
C SER A 12 -1.77 4.78 17.99
N SER A 13 -0.96 5.06 19.00
CA SER A 13 -1.23 6.07 20.02
C SER A 13 -1.00 7.46 19.41
N GLY A 14 -1.72 7.77 18.33
CA GLY A 14 -1.68 9.06 17.64
C GLY A 14 -2.91 9.90 18.00
N PRO A 15 -2.80 11.24 17.91
CA PRO A 15 -3.93 12.13 18.15
C PRO A 15 -5.07 11.81 17.19
N SER A 16 -6.27 11.73 17.73
CA SER A 16 -7.50 11.37 17.05
C SER A 16 -7.82 12.34 15.91
N LEU A 17 -8.60 11.89 14.91
CA LEU A 17 -9.05 12.73 13.80
C LEU A 17 -9.82 13.99 14.27
N ARG A 18 -10.48 13.91 15.45
CA ARG A 18 -11.16 15.05 16.07
C ARG A 18 -10.17 16.10 16.58
N GLU A 19 -9.03 15.69 17.14
CA GLU A 19 -7.97 16.61 17.60
C GLU A 19 -7.30 17.30 16.42
N ARG A 20 -7.03 16.56 15.33
CA ARG A 20 -6.48 17.15 14.09
C ARG A 20 -7.44 18.16 13.44
N ALA A 21 -8.75 17.89 13.48
CA ALA A 21 -9.76 18.82 12.97
C ALA A 21 -9.90 20.08 13.84
N ALA A 22 -9.67 19.98 15.15
CA ALA A 22 -9.67 21.12 16.06
C ALA A 22 -8.45 22.04 15.81
N GLU A 23 -7.28 21.46 15.54
CA GLU A 23 -6.05 22.19 15.21
C GLU A 23 -6.17 22.98 13.89
N LEU A 24 -6.78 22.37 12.86
CA LEU A 24 -7.10 23.03 11.60
C LEU A 24 -8.13 24.17 11.76
N ARG A 25 -9.10 24.02 12.66
CA ARG A 25 -10.06 25.11 12.95
C ARG A 25 -9.42 26.26 13.72
N GLY A 26 -8.49 25.97 14.63
CA GLY A 26 -7.75 26.99 15.37
C GLY A 26 -6.87 27.86 14.47
N THR A 27 -6.25 27.26 13.45
CA THR A 27 -5.41 27.96 12.46
C THR A 27 -6.24 28.84 11.50
N LEU A 28 -7.41 28.37 11.08
CA LEU A 28 -8.33 29.15 10.24
C LEU A 28 -9.05 30.28 11.00
N ALA A 29 -9.32 30.12 12.30
CA ALA A 29 -9.95 31.15 13.12
C ALA A 29 -9.04 32.38 13.36
N GLY A 30 -7.72 32.23 13.23
CA GLY A 30 -6.75 33.32 13.39
C GLY A 30 -6.57 34.22 12.16
N GLN A 31 -7.05 33.82 10.98
CA GLN A 31 -6.78 34.52 9.71
C GLN A 31 -7.98 35.29 9.13
N THR A 32 -9.17 35.24 9.74
CA THR A 32 -10.39 35.74 9.09
C THR A 32 -11.03 36.91 9.83
N ARG A 33 -10.32 38.04 9.96
CA ARG A 33 -10.94 39.36 10.22
C ARG A 33 -10.18 40.49 9.53
N ARG A 34 -10.58 40.80 8.29
CA ARG A 34 -10.66 42.15 7.67
C ARG A 34 -11.18 41.98 6.23
N THR A 35 -12.47 42.24 5.96
CA THR A 35 -13.00 43.45 5.26
C THR A 35 -12.39 43.60 3.86
N VAL A 36 -13.13 43.60 2.73
CA VAL A 36 -14.00 44.69 2.24
C VAL A 36 -14.98 44.19 1.16
N MET A 37 -16.22 44.67 1.25
CA MET A 37 -17.26 44.72 0.19
C MET A 37 -16.88 45.69 -0.93
N ALA A 38 -17.00 45.30 -2.21
CA ALA A 38 -17.55 46.14 -3.29
C ALA A 38 -17.42 45.49 -4.69
N GLY A 39 -18.51 45.49 -5.45
CA GLY A 39 -18.50 45.79 -6.89
C GLY A 39 -18.29 44.64 -7.88
N SER A 40 -19.38 44.26 -8.55
CA SER A 40 -19.37 43.47 -9.79
C SER A 40 -18.60 44.18 -10.91
N VAL A 41 -17.57 43.53 -11.46
CA VAL A 41 -17.24 43.53 -12.90
C VAL A 41 -16.56 42.18 -13.22
N ALA A 42 -17.08 41.48 -14.23
CA ALA A 42 -16.40 40.34 -14.83
C ALA A 42 -15.07 40.80 -15.45
N ALA A 43 -13.96 40.49 -14.79
CA ALA A 43 -12.63 40.57 -15.38
C ALA A 43 -11.97 39.22 -15.14
N ALA A 44 -11.55 38.57 -16.22
CA ALA A 44 -10.76 37.36 -16.19
C ALA A 44 -9.51 37.62 -15.33
N VAL A 45 -9.51 37.12 -14.10
CA VAL A 45 -8.34 37.12 -13.25
C VAL A 45 -7.36 36.15 -13.91
N PRO A 46 -6.20 36.60 -14.40
CA PRO A 46 -5.18 35.65 -14.80
C PRO A 46 -4.79 34.91 -13.52
N LEU A 47 -5.09 33.60 -13.48
CA LEU A 47 -4.54 32.71 -12.48
C LEU A 47 -3.04 33.02 -12.40
N PRO A 48 -2.49 33.34 -11.21
CA PRO A 48 -1.05 33.46 -11.10
C PRO A 48 -0.50 32.14 -11.62
N ALA A 49 0.22 32.20 -12.74
CA ALA A 49 1.04 31.11 -13.20
C ALA A 49 1.98 30.85 -12.03
N MET A 50 1.62 29.87 -11.19
CA MET A 50 2.55 29.32 -10.23
C MET A 50 3.69 28.86 -11.10
N ALA A 51 4.77 29.65 -11.10
CA ALA A 51 6.05 29.23 -11.61
C ALA A 51 6.23 27.84 -11.01
N ALA A 52 6.10 26.82 -11.85
CA ALA A 52 6.38 25.45 -11.50
C ALA A 52 7.88 25.47 -11.21
N ALA A 53 8.22 25.84 -9.98
CA ALA A 53 9.48 25.48 -9.38
C ALA A 53 9.50 23.97 -9.59
N ARG A 54 10.35 23.54 -10.52
CA ARG A 54 10.63 22.14 -10.79
C ARG A 54 11.37 21.68 -9.54
N ILE A 55 10.61 21.45 -8.47
CA ILE A 55 11.07 20.70 -7.31
C ILE A 55 11.39 19.35 -7.94
N GLN A 56 12.67 19.07 -8.11
CA GLN A 56 13.14 17.73 -8.44
C GLN A 56 12.61 16.82 -7.34
N GLN A 57 11.43 16.24 -7.57
CA GLN A 57 10.92 15.17 -6.73
C GLN A 57 11.79 13.94 -7.00
N PRO A 58 12.11 13.20 -5.94
CA PRO A 58 13.31 12.39 -5.93
C PRO A 58 13.12 11.14 -6.80
N THR A 59 14.22 10.70 -7.39
CA THR A 59 14.44 9.38 -8.01
C THR A 59 13.94 8.21 -7.15
N GLU A 60 13.72 8.42 -5.85
CA GLU A 60 13.24 7.46 -4.86
C GLU A 60 11.90 6.78 -5.24
N TYR A 61 10.89 7.48 -5.77
CA TYR A 61 9.58 6.82 -6.04
C TYR A 61 9.67 5.80 -7.19
N ALA A 62 10.46 6.07 -8.22
CA ALA A 62 10.68 5.11 -9.31
C ALA A 62 11.37 3.85 -8.78
N GLU A 63 12.37 4.01 -7.90
CA GLU A 63 13.04 2.89 -7.24
C GLU A 63 12.07 2.09 -6.35
N TYR A 64 11.17 2.77 -5.62
CA TYR A 64 10.12 2.09 -4.85
C TYR A 64 9.15 1.31 -5.72
N ARG A 65 8.80 1.82 -6.91
CA ARG A 65 7.92 1.11 -7.85
C ARG A 65 8.51 -0.23 -8.24
N ASP A 66 9.77 -0.24 -8.69
CA ASP A 66 10.44 -1.44 -9.15
C ASP A 66 10.64 -2.45 -8.01
N ARG A 67 11.02 -1.95 -6.82
CA ARG A 67 11.14 -2.79 -5.62
C ARG A 67 9.80 -3.41 -5.21
N LEU A 68 8.69 -2.65 -5.27
CA LEU A 68 7.36 -3.16 -4.92
C LEU A 68 6.91 -4.24 -5.89
N LEU A 69 7.05 -4.00 -7.19
CA LEU A 69 6.66 -4.98 -8.21
C LEU A 69 7.51 -6.25 -8.12
N ALA A 70 8.81 -6.13 -7.86
CA ALA A 70 9.69 -7.27 -7.65
C ALA A 70 9.31 -8.06 -6.39
N ALA A 71 9.14 -7.38 -5.25
CA ALA A 71 8.75 -8.04 -4.00
C ALA A 71 7.36 -8.70 -4.10
N TYR A 72 6.42 -8.05 -4.78
CA TYR A 72 5.10 -8.62 -5.05
C TYR A 72 5.19 -9.84 -5.96
N ALA A 73 6.01 -9.79 -7.01
CA ALA A 73 6.22 -10.95 -7.89
C ALA A 73 6.82 -12.14 -7.15
N GLU A 74 7.78 -11.91 -6.25
CA GLU A 74 8.33 -12.96 -5.36
C GLU A 74 7.23 -13.56 -4.46
N ASP A 75 6.41 -12.72 -3.83
CA ASP A 75 5.27 -13.16 -3.00
C ASP A 75 4.23 -13.96 -3.82
N ARG A 76 3.93 -13.54 -5.05
CA ARG A 76 3.04 -14.31 -5.95
C ARG A 76 3.65 -15.64 -6.38
N ALA A 77 4.97 -15.70 -6.50
CA ALA A 77 5.68 -16.93 -6.87
C ALA A 77 5.71 -17.95 -5.73
N CYS A 78 5.63 -17.54 -4.46
CA CYS A 78 5.66 -18.49 -3.33
C CYS A 78 4.28 -19.06 -2.96
N ARG A 79 3.17 -18.55 -3.50
CA ARG A 79 1.80 -18.95 -3.10
C ARG A 79 1.51 -20.44 -3.17
N SER A 80 1.98 -21.14 -4.21
CA SER A 80 1.77 -22.59 -4.31
C SER A 80 2.47 -23.38 -3.21
N ILE A 81 3.63 -22.89 -2.76
CA ILE A 81 4.41 -23.51 -1.68
C ILE A 81 3.74 -23.21 -0.34
N GLU A 82 3.33 -21.97 -0.11
CA GLU A 82 2.58 -21.56 1.09
C GLU A 82 1.30 -22.39 1.29
N GLY A 83 0.55 -22.67 0.21
CA GLY A 83 -0.69 -23.46 0.30
C GLY A 83 -0.51 -24.93 0.67
N GLU A 84 0.69 -25.48 0.47
CA GLU A 84 1.03 -26.88 0.75
C GLU A 84 1.93 -27.05 1.98
N ALA A 85 2.60 -25.98 2.43
CA ALA A 85 3.54 -26.01 3.53
C ALA A 85 2.84 -26.39 4.85
N LEU A 86 3.53 -27.20 5.66
CA LEU A 86 3.09 -27.47 7.02
C LEU A 86 3.41 -26.25 7.89
N ILE A 87 2.53 -25.94 8.84
CA ILE A 87 2.73 -24.81 9.75
C ILE A 87 4.07 -24.97 10.48
N ASN A 88 4.87 -23.90 10.48
CA ASN A 88 6.25 -23.87 10.97
C ASN A 88 7.15 -24.92 10.32
N SER A 89 6.94 -25.25 9.05
CA SER A 89 7.95 -25.93 8.23
C SER A 89 8.91 -24.91 7.62
N PHE A 90 10.06 -25.40 7.16
CA PHE A 90 11.06 -24.59 6.47
C PHE A 90 10.44 -23.74 5.35
N GLU A 91 9.57 -24.36 4.56
CA GLU A 91 8.84 -23.72 3.47
C GLU A 91 7.87 -22.64 3.97
N ASP A 92 7.13 -22.88 5.05
CA ASP A 92 6.19 -21.91 5.65
C ASP A 92 6.93 -20.67 6.17
N VAL A 93 8.06 -20.87 6.84
CA VAL A 93 8.92 -19.78 7.32
C VAL A 93 9.47 -18.98 6.13
N ALA A 94 10.02 -19.66 5.12
CA ALA A 94 10.57 -19.01 3.94
C ALA A 94 9.49 -18.21 3.17
N SER A 95 8.29 -18.76 2.94
CA SER A 95 7.20 -18.01 2.30
C SER A 95 6.72 -16.84 3.16
N THR A 96 6.69 -17.01 4.48
CA THR A 96 6.34 -15.93 5.42
C THR A 96 7.32 -14.77 5.34
N LEU A 97 8.63 -15.04 5.20
CA LEU A 97 9.65 -13.99 5.03
C LEU A 97 9.43 -13.18 3.76
N VAL A 98 9.13 -13.85 2.63
CA VAL A 98 8.83 -13.19 1.35
C VAL A 98 7.63 -12.26 1.47
N MET A 99 6.53 -12.79 2.02
CA MET A 99 5.30 -12.04 2.25
C MET A 99 5.55 -10.82 3.15
N ARG A 100 6.24 -11.01 4.28
CA ARG A 100 6.59 -9.92 5.21
C ARG A 100 7.44 -8.84 4.56
N ARG A 101 8.41 -9.21 3.72
CA ARG A 101 9.24 -8.25 2.99
C ARG A 101 8.42 -7.40 2.02
N CYS A 102 7.51 -8.03 1.28
CA CYS A 102 6.58 -7.33 0.39
C CYS A 102 5.73 -6.30 1.16
N TRP A 103 5.21 -6.69 2.32
CA TRP A 103 4.37 -5.80 3.15
C TRP A 103 5.17 -4.67 3.79
N ALA A 104 6.34 -4.99 4.35
CA ALA A 104 7.22 -3.99 4.95
C ALA A 104 7.56 -2.88 3.95
N LEU A 105 7.82 -3.25 2.69
CA LEU A 105 8.07 -2.29 1.63
C LEU A 105 6.84 -1.44 1.27
N ALA A 106 5.66 -2.05 1.20
CA ALA A 106 4.43 -1.29 0.96
C ALA A 106 4.11 -0.33 2.13
N GLU A 107 4.37 -0.75 3.37
CA GLU A 107 4.26 0.11 4.55
C GLU A 107 5.29 1.25 4.54
N GLU A 108 6.52 1.00 4.11
CA GLU A 108 7.54 2.05 3.94
C GLU A 108 7.02 3.15 3.02
N VAL A 109 6.45 2.78 1.87
CA VAL A 109 5.85 3.73 0.92
C VAL A 109 4.69 4.50 1.56
N ALA A 110 3.83 3.84 2.33
CA ALA A 110 2.72 4.49 3.01
C ALA A 110 3.17 5.50 4.10
N LYS A 111 4.39 5.34 4.62
CA LYS A 111 5.00 6.24 5.63
C LYS A 111 5.74 7.43 4.98
N LEU A 112 5.93 7.43 3.66
CA LEU A 112 6.55 8.56 2.96
C LEU A 112 5.66 9.82 3.03
N PRO A 113 6.25 11.02 2.86
CA PRO A 113 5.47 12.24 2.72
C PRO A 113 4.46 12.14 1.57
N ALA A 114 3.33 12.87 1.70
CA ALA A 114 2.30 12.89 0.68
C ALA A 114 2.90 13.24 -0.71
N PRO A 115 2.67 12.41 -1.73
CA PRO A 115 3.26 12.63 -3.05
C PRO A 115 2.71 13.91 -3.67
N ARG A 116 3.57 14.64 -4.39
CA ARG A 116 3.16 15.85 -5.16
C ARG A 116 3.27 15.66 -6.66
N THR A 117 3.62 14.46 -7.10
CA THR A 117 3.71 14.04 -8.50
C THR A 117 2.74 12.90 -8.76
N LEU A 118 2.34 12.75 -10.02
CA LEU A 118 1.52 11.61 -10.45
C LEU A 118 2.25 10.28 -10.25
N ASP A 119 3.57 10.25 -10.48
CA ASP A 119 4.39 9.05 -10.28
C ASP A 119 4.43 8.65 -8.80
N GLY A 120 4.65 9.59 -7.89
CA GLY A 120 4.61 9.30 -6.46
C GLY A 120 3.22 8.83 -6.01
N LEU A 121 2.16 9.41 -6.60
CA LEU A 121 0.79 9.00 -6.32
C LEU A 121 0.47 7.59 -6.86
N ALA A 122 1.00 7.24 -8.03
CA ALA A 122 0.92 5.89 -8.60
C ALA A 122 1.57 4.85 -7.68
N VAL A 123 2.77 5.16 -7.15
CA VAL A 123 3.51 4.28 -6.25
C VAL A 123 2.78 4.07 -4.92
N VAL A 124 2.21 5.15 -4.36
CA VAL A 124 1.37 5.05 -3.15
C VAL A 124 0.12 4.23 -3.42
N ALA A 125 -0.52 4.37 -4.59
CA ALA A 125 -1.68 3.56 -4.95
C ALA A 125 -1.31 2.08 -5.11
N LEU A 126 -0.18 1.75 -5.73
CA LEU A 126 0.33 0.38 -5.82
C LEU A 126 0.60 -0.22 -4.44
N ALA A 127 1.25 0.52 -3.54
CA ALA A 127 1.47 0.08 -2.16
C ALA A 127 0.13 -0.17 -1.43
N ALA A 128 -0.84 0.73 -1.59
CA ALA A 128 -2.18 0.57 -1.02
C ALA A 128 -2.90 -0.66 -1.60
N THR A 129 -2.76 -0.94 -2.89
CA THR A 129 -3.29 -2.16 -3.53
C THR A 129 -2.72 -3.43 -2.90
N ILE A 130 -1.40 -3.48 -2.69
CA ILE A 130 -0.72 -4.63 -2.06
C ILE A 130 -1.18 -4.83 -0.62
N LEU A 131 -1.23 -3.76 0.18
CA LEU A 131 -1.70 -3.81 1.57
C LEU A 131 -3.18 -4.19 1.66
N TRP A 132 -3.99 -3.76 0.68
CA TRP A 132 -5.42 -4.06 0.64
C TRP A 132 -5.69 -5.56 0.52
N GLU A 133 -5.07 -6.19 -0.48
CA GLU A 133 -5.23 -7.61 -0.80
C GLU A 133 -4.99 -8.52 0.41
N VAL A 134 -4.01 -8.13 1.21
CA VAL A 134 -3.55 -8.87 2.39
C VAL A 134 -4.51 -8.71 3.57
N CYS A 135 -4.89 -7.47 3.89
CA CYS A 135 -5.57 -7.17 5.14
C CYS A 135 -7.07 -7.46 5.11
N HIS A 136 -7.68 -7.60 3.93
CA HIS A 136 -9.13 -7.58 3.77
C HIS A 136 -9.69 -8.83 3.06
N GLY A 137 -8.99 -9.96 3.16
CA GLY A 137 -9.46 -11.27 2.70
C GLY A 137 -10.70 -11.77 3.45
N GLY A 138 -11.86 -11.15 3.23
CA GLY A 138 -13.18 -11.69 3.61
C GLY A 138 -14.11 -10.82 4.45
N GLU A 139 -13.71 -9.63 4.93
CA GLU A 139 -14.59 -8.73 5.70
C GLU A 139 -15.18 -7.59 4.84
N LYS A 140 -16.22 -6.91 5.36
CA LYS A 140 -16.92 -5.81 4.66
C LYS A 140 -15.92 -4.80 4.12
N HIS A 141 -15.76 -4.80 2.79
CA HIS A 141 -14.85 -3.92 2.09
C HIS A 141 -15.20 -2.45 2.37
N ASP A 142 -14.20 -1.64 2.73
CA ASP A 142 -14.33 -0.19 2.65
C ASP A 142 -14.40 0.21 1.15
N VAL A 143 -15.63 0.24 0.63
CA VAL A 143 -15.93 0.56 -0.76
C VAL A 143 -15.32 1.90 -1.17
N ALA A 144 -15.22 2.86 -0.24
CA ALA A 144 -14.63 4.15 -0.52
C ALA A 144 -13.11 4.05 -0.72
N ALA A 145 -12.41 3.24 0.10
CA ALA A 145 -10.99 3.01 -0.06
C ALA A 145 -10.66 2.31 -1.40
N VAL A 146 -11.39 1.26 -1.76
CA VAL A 146 -11.21 0.56 -3.05
C VAL A 146 -11.50 1.48 -4.23
N ALA A 147 -12.59 2.25 -4.18
CA ALA A 147 -12.93 3.21 -5.23
C ALA A 147 -11.84 4.29 -5.40
N LEU A 148 -11.26 4.76 -4.29
CA LEU A 148 -10.16 5.73 -4.32
C LEU A 148 -8.90 5.14 -4.95
N ILE A 149 -8.48 3.93 -4.53
CA ILE A 149 -7.31 3.24 -5.10
C ILE A 149 -7.47 3.06 -6.61
N ARG A 150 -8.61 2.50 -7.05
CA ARG A 150 -8.91 2.30 -8.48
C ARG A 150 -8.90 3.62 -9.25
N SER A 151 -9.49 4.67 -8.68
CA SER A 151 -9.52 6.00 -9.31
C SER A 151 -8.12 6.57 -9.50
N ILE A 152 -7.22 6.40 -8.52
CA ILE A 152 -5.83 6.84 -8.62
C ILE A 152 -5.06 6.02 -9.66
N LEU A 153 -5.21 4.69 -9.68
CA LEU A 153 -4.57 3.83 -10.68
C LEU A 153 -5.01 4.22 -12.10
N VAL A 154 -6.31 4.42 -12.34
CA VAL A 154 -6.84 4.89 -13.62
C VAL A 154 -6.31 6.27 -13.98
N MET A 155 -6.34 7.23 -13.04
CA MET A 155 -5.87 8.61 -13.27
C MET A 155 -4.38 8.67 -13.61
N THR A 156 -3.57 7.79 -13.01
CA THR A 156 -2.13 7.72 -13.23
C THR A 156 -1.74 6.80 -14.39
N GLY A 157 -2.69 6.06 -14.98
CA GLY A 157 -2.42 5.05 -16.00
C GLY A 157 -1.61 3.85 -15.48
N THR A 158 -1.66 3.59 -14.18
CA THR A 158 -0.89 2.53 -13.54
C THR A 158 -1.67 1.22 -13.56
N GLU A 159 -1.07 0.19 -14.16
CA GLU A 159 -1.64 -1.15 -14.20
C GLU A 159 -1.57 -1.82 -12.82
N LEU A 160 -2.50 -2.75 -12.57
CA LEU A 160 -2.45 -3.59 -11.38
C LEU A 160 -1.23 -4.53 -11.44
N PRO A 161 -0.68 -4.91 -10.28
CA PRO A 161 0.40 -5.90 -10.24
C PRO A 161 0.03 -7.19 -10.97
N PRO A 162 0.96 -7.81 -11.71
CA PRO A 162 0.71 -9.12 -12.32
C PRO A 162 0.25 -10.15 -11.30
N ARG A 163 -0.76 -10.94 -11.65
CA ARG A 163 -1.35 -11.98 -10.77
C ARG A 163 -2.02 -11.44 -9.50
N PHE A 164 -2.44 -10.17 -9.52
CA PHE A 164 -3.31 -9.61 -8.48
C PHE A 164 -4.64 -10.36 -8.41
N SER A 165 -5.00 -10.84 -7.22
CA SER A 165 -6.20 -11.67 -7.03
C SER A 165 -7.49 -10.85 -7.13
N GLY A 166 -7.45 -9.57 -6.74
CA GLY A 166 -8.58 -8.63 -6.81
C GLY A 166 -8.76 -7.84 -5.51
N PHE A 167 -9.72 -6.94 -5.50
CA PHE A 167 -10.06 -6.13 -4.31
C PHE A 167 -11.09 -6.81 -3.40
N GLY A 168 -11.76 -7.86 -3.90
CA GLY A 168 -12.69 -8.70 -3.14
C GLY A 168 -14.15 -8.56 -3.58
N ASP A 169 -14.48 -7.46 -4.25
CA ASP A 169 -15.81 -7.18 -4.79
C ASP A 169 -16.03 -7.79 -6.18
N GLU A 170 -14.97 -8.27 -6.84
CA GLU A 170 -15.07 -8.96 -8.12
C GLU A 170 -15.59 -10.41 -7.97
N PRO A 171 -16.48 -10.88 -8.84
CA PRO A 171 -17.12 -12.19 -8.70
C PRO A 171 -16.14 -13.38 -8.81
N ASP A 172 -15.02 -13.19 -9.52
CA ASP A 172 -14.01 -14.21 -9.79
C ASP A 172 -12.77 -14.11 -8.88
N VAL A 173 -12.76 -13.23 -7.87
CA VAL A 173 -11.66 -13.08 -6.91
C VAL A 173 -11.22 -14.42 -6.33
N LYS A 174 -12.17 -15.26 -5.93
CA LYS A 174 -11.89 -16.56 -5.31
C LYS A 174 -11.24 -17.54 -6.29
N GLU A 175 -11.59 -17.45 -7.57
CA GLU A 175 -11.01 -18.28 -8.61
C GLU A 175 -9.59 -17.82 -8.93
N ARG A 176 -9.37 -16.50 -9.08
CA ARG A 176 -8.04 -15.92 -9.31
C ARG A 176 -7.10 -16.18 -8.15
N ASP A 177 -7.55 -16.00 -6.90
CA ASP A 177 -6.79 -16.31 -5.70
C ASP A 177 -6.42 -17.81 -5.65
N ARG A 178 -7.41 -18.70 -5.85
CA ARG A 178 -7.16 -20.15 -5.89
C ARG A 178 -6.17 -20.55 -6.98
N ALA A 179 -6.22 -19.90 -8.15
CA ALA A 179 -5.30 -20.16 -9.24
C ALA A 179 -3.84 -19.86 -8.87
N LEU A 180 -3.58 -18.97 -7.89
CA LEU A 180 -2.23 -18.71 -7.41
C LEU A 180 -1.59 -19.93 -6.75
N TYR A 181 -2.37 -20.71 -6.01
CA TYR A 181 -1.90 -21.90 -5.29
C TYR A 181 -1.67 -23.10 -6.22
N ASN A 182 -2.33 -23.15 -7.38
CA ASN A 182 -2.19 -24.26 -8.34
C ASN A 182 -1.11 -24.01 -9.41
N ALA A 183 -0.54 -22.81 -9.47
CA ALA A 183 0.50 -22.48 -10.42
C ALA A 183 1.87 -22.99 -9.94
N PRO A 184 2.85 -23.24 -10.84
CA PRO A 184 4.22 -23.47 -10.42
C PRO A 184 4.75 -22.30 -9.58
N GLY A 185 5.38 -22.62 -8.45
CA GLY A 185 5.94 -21.64 -7.55
C GLY A 185 7.40 -21.89 -7.22
N ALA A 186 8.03 -20.88 -6.63
CA ALA A 186 9.43 -20.92 -6.21
C ALA A 186 9.64 -20.01 -5.00
N LEU A 187 10.58 -20.41 -4.14
CA LEU A 187 11.10 -19.56 -3.07
C LEU A 187 12.39 -18.87 -3.53
N PRO A 188 12.56 -17.57 -3.25
CA PRO A 188 13.79 -16.88 -3.60
C PRO A 188 14.94 -17.35 -2.70
N ALA A 189 16.16 -17.38 -3.24
CA ALA A 189 17.34 -17.90 -2.56
C ALA A 189 17.65 -17.19 -1.23
N TRP A 190 17.35 -15.90 -1.14
CA TRP A 190 17.54 -15.13 0.10
C TRP A 190 16.62 -15.62 1.23
N ALA A 191 15.35 -15.91 0.93
CA ALA A 191 14.39 -16.39 1.92
C ALA A 191 14.73 -17.81 2.38
N ILE A 192 15.22 -18.65 1.46
CA ILE A 192 15.74 -19.98 1.78
C ILE A 192 16.93 -19.89 2.74
N ALA A 193 17.87 -18.98 2.48
CA ALA A 193 19.06 -18.82 3.32
C ALA A 193 18.71 -18.28 4.73
N GLU A 194 17.81 -17.32 4.81
CA GLU A 194 17.38 -16.72 6.08
C GLU A 194 16.53 -17.70 6.90
N ALA A 195 15.61 -18.43 6.27
CA ALA A 195 14.86 -19.48 6.96
C ALA A 195 15.80 -20.57 7.51
N LYS A 196 16.82 -21.01 6.75
CA LYS A 196 17.80 -21.99 7.27
C LYS A 196 18.52 -21.48 8.51
N ALA A 197 18.91 -20.21 8.49
CA ALA A 197 19.56 -19.59 9.64
C ALA A 197 18.64 -19.61 10.87
N GLU A 198 17.34 -19.36 10.73
CA GLU A 198 16.39 -19.45 11.86
C GLU A 198 16.23 -20.89 12.39
N TYR A 199 16.20 -21.90 11.52
CA TYR A 199 16.07 -23.31 11.94
C TYR A 199 17.31 -23.85 12.64
N ASP A 200 18.51 -23.50 12.17
CA ASP A 200 19.76 -24.00 12.75
C ASP A 200 19.97 -23.53 14.21
N PHE A 201 19.24 -22.50 14.69
CA PHE A 201 19.27 -22.06 16.08
C PHE A 201 18.38 -22.86 17.03
N ASP A 202 17.33 -23.53 16.54
CA ASP A 202 16.39 -24.26 17.40
C ASP A 202 16.83 -25.73 17.66
N ASP A 203 17.78 -26.24 16.87
CA ASP A 203 18.35 -27.59 17.01
C ASP A 203 19.70 -27.64 17.79
N ALA A 204 20.18 -26.50 18.32
CA ALA A 204 21.45 -26.35 19.05
C ALA A 204 21.27 -26.09 20.55
#